data_AF-A0AAN2WHL4-F1
#
_entry.id   AF-A0AAN2WHL4-F1
#
_cell.length_a   1.000
_cell.length_b   1.000
_cell.length_c   1.000
_cell.angle_alpha   90.00
_cell.angle_beta   90.00
_cell.angle_gamma   90.00
#
_symmetry.space_group_name_H-M   'P 1'
#
loop_
_entity.id
_entity.type
_entity.pdbx_description
1 polymer ?
#
loop_
_entity_poly.entity_id
_entity_poly.type
_entity_poly.pdbx_seq_one_letter_code
_entity_poly.pdbx_strand_id
1 'polypeptide(L)'
;MEKSEIKDYFLKTIYSPQSLMVETEEKDYFDFNPNRGIRNGNNIDLRNLTLGSFLKDVYGETMRTRISGDDINEYDFQRRNVASGGALYPNIIYVIQSNKTLTKIYQYNPALHTLIKIKDINGKIDVLEEDQMHFIITSYYWRNWMKYRYFGYRLIAVDTGYLISLMCAKLRDYKVNTFVQISSEKFRMLNKVLELDL
;
A
#
# COMPACT_ATOMS: atom_id res chain seq x y z
N MET A 1 -22.78 0.72 -2.82
CA MET A 1 -22.79 -0.63 -3.42
C MET A 1 -23.85 -1.43 -2.72
N GLU A 2 -24.90 -1.80 -3.44
CA GLU A 2 -25.95 -2.65 -2.88
C GLU A 2 -25.41 -4.07 -2.63
N LYS A 3 -26.03 -4.83 -1.72
CA LYS A 3 -25.61 -6.21 -1.39
C LYS A 3 -25.64 -7.14 -2.62
N SER A 4 -26.50 -6.86 -3.60
CA SER A 4 -26.59 -7.57 -4.89
C SER A 4 -25.31 -7.42 -5.71
N GLU A 5 -24.79 -6.19 -5.83
CA GLU A 5 -23.60 -5.87 -6.62
C GLU A 5 -22.33 -6.54 -6.07
N ILE A 6 -22.20 -6.64 -4.73
CA ILE A 6 -21.07 -7.34 -4.08
C ILE A 6 -21.06 -8.82 -4.44
N LYS A 7 -22.23 -9.47 -4.34
CA LYS A 7 -22.37 -10.90 -4.64
C LYS A 7 -22.03 -11.18 -6.10
N ASP A 8 -22.54 -10.36 -7.00
CA ASP A 8 -22.28 -10.49 -8.44
C ASP A 8 -20.81 -10.28 -8.78
N TYR A 9 -20.15 -9.32 -8.15
CA TYR A 9 -18.70 -9.11 -8.28
C TYR A 9 -17.91 -10.35 -7.85
N PHE A 10 -18.26 -10.97 -6.71
CA PHE A 10 -17.58 -12.20 -6.27
C PHE A 10 -17.80 -13.35 -7.24
N LEU A 11 -19.03 -13.56 -7.72
CA LEU A 11 -19.34 -14.64 -8.67
C LEU A 11 -18.57 -14.47 -9.99
N LYS A 12 -18.44 -13.25 -10.50
CA LYS A 12 -17.74 -12.96 -11.76
C LYS A 12 -16.20 -13.00 -11.67
N THR A 13 -15.64 -13.07 -10.46
CA THR A 13 -14.18 -13.06 -10.24
C THR A 13 -13.65 -14.36 -9.63
N ILE A 14 -14.47 -15.39 -9.53
CA ILE A 14 -14.04 -16.74 -9.12
C ILE A 14 -13.54 -17.50 -10.35
N TYR A 15 -12.43 -18.23 -10.20
CA TYR A 15 -11.95 -19.16 -11.21
C TYR A 15 -13.00 -20.23 -11.47
N SER A 16 -13.38 -20.41 -12.74
CA SER A 16 -14.23 -21.51 -13.16
C SER A 16 -13.34 -22.74 -13.42
N PRO A 17 -13.61 -23.91 -12.81
CA PRO A 17 -12.86 -25.13 -13.13
C PRO A 17 -12.91 -25.49 -14.62
N GLN A 18 -13.95 -25.07 -15.33
CA GLN A 18 -14.16 -25.30 -16.75
C GLN A 18 -13.44 -24.28 -17.66
N SER A 19 -12.91 -23.18 -17.11
CA SER A 19 -12.10 -22.20 -17.84
C SER A 19 -11.06 -21.56 -16.90
N LEU A 20 -9.81 -21.98 -17.07
CA LEU A 20 -8.66 -21.48 -16.31
C LEU A 20 -8.11 -20.15 -16.87
N MET A 21 -8.50 -19.76 -18.08
CA MET A 21 -8.02 -18.55 -18.74
C MET A 21 -9.12 -17.49 -18.78
N VAL A 22 -8.81 -16.32 -18.21
CA VAL A 22 -9.53 -15.08 -18.51
C VAL A 22 -8.71 -14.40 -19.61
N GLU A 23 -9.05 -14.67 -20.87
CA GLU A 23 -8.34 -14.09 -22.01
C GLU A 23 -8.45 -12.56 -22.01
N THR A 24 -7.31 -11.87 -22.04
CA THR A 24 -7.21 -10.50 -22.58
C THR A 24 -5.82 -10.34 -23.19
N GLU A 25 -5.76 -9.80 -24.42
CA GLU A 25 -4.53 -9.70 -25.20
C GLU A 25 -3.43 -8.92 -24.47
N GLU A 26 -2.23 -9.52 -24.42
CA GLU A 26 -1.09 -9.01 -23.68
C GLU A 26 -0.07 -8.27 -24.57
N LYS A 27 -0.20 -6.95 -24.78
CA LYS A 27 0.84 -6.21 -25.55
C LYS A 27 1.63 -5.12 -24.84
N ASP A 28 1.17 -4.62 -23.69
CA ASP A 28 1.84 -3.49 -23.01
C ASP A 28 2.22 -3.76 -21.53
N TYR A 29 2.79 -4.94 -21.24
CA TYR A 29 2.97 -5.45 -19.87
C TYR A 29 4.26 -4.98 -19.16
N PHE A 30 5.19 -4.37 -19.89
CA PHE A 30 6.60 -4.39 -19.49
C PHE A 30 7.12 -3.20 -18.68
N ASP A 31 6.35 -2.12 -18.47
CA ASP A 31 6.78 -0.98 -17.62
C ASP A 31 6.29 -1.08 -16.16
N PHE A 32 6.53 -2.23 -15.51
CA PHE A 32 6.15 -2.44 -14.11
C PHE A 32 7.15 -1.76 -13.15
N ASN A 33 6.70 -0.68 -12.49
CA ASN A 33 7.44 -0.06 -11.39
C ASN A 33 6.67 -0.23 -10.06
N PRO A 34 7.14 -1.07 -9.11
CA PRO A 34 6.51 -1.30 -7.80
C PRO A 34 6.65 -0.09 -6.85
N ASN A 35 7.07 1.06 -7.36
CA ASN A 35 7.04 2.35 -6.69
C ASN A 35 6.07 3.33 -7.38
N ARG A 36 5.30 2.92 -8.40
CA ARG A 36 4.20 3.73 -8.95
C ARG A 36 3.14 4.06 -7.88
N GLY A 37 2.79 5.33 -7.77
CA GLY A 37 1.93 5.84 -6.68
C GLY A 37 2.71 6.41 -5.49
N ILE A 38 4.04 6.29 -5.47
CA ILE A 38 4.92 7.06 -4.57
C ILE A 38 5.16 8.44 -5.17
N ARG A 39 4.96 9.50 -4.37
CA ARG A 39 5.15 10.88 -4.79
C ARG A 39 6.63 11.26 -4.81
N ASN A 40 6.98 12.26 -5.61
CA ASN A 40 8.27 12.93 -5.48
C ASN A 40 8.13 14.11 -4.50
N GLY A 41 9.18 14.43 -3.74
CA GLY A 41 9.14 15.54 -2.79
C GLY A 41 10.31 15.54 -1.81
N ASN A 42 10.16 16.33 -0.74
CA ASN A 42 11.17 16.42 0.31
C ASN A 42 11.24 15.12 1.10
N ASN A 43 12.38 14.44 0.99
CA ASN A 43 12.63 13.14 1.60
C ASN A 43 13.31 13.30 2.95
N ILE A 44 12.78 12.62 3.96
CA ILE A 44 13.39 12.45 5.28
C ILE A 44 13.96 11.04 5.35
N ASP A 45 15.25 10.92 5.59
CA ASP A 45 15.94 9.64 5.75
C ASP A 45 15.50 8.93 7.05
N LEU A 46 15.18 7.65 6.95
CA LEU A 46 14.70 6.84 8.06
C LEU A 46 15.75 5.91 8.68
N ARG A 47 16.94 5.77 8.08
CA ARG A 47 17.93 4.72 8.44
C ARG A 47 18.30 4.67 9.93
N ASN A 48 18.32 5.81 10.61
CA ASN A 48 18.73 5.93 12.01
C ASN A 48 17.55 6.16 12.98
N LEU A 49 16.31 5.98 12.51
CA LEU A 49 15.10 6.23 13.31
C LEU A 49 14.44 4.91 13.70
N THR A 50 13.88 4.85 14.91
CA THR A 50 13.09 3.71 15.39
C THR A 50 11.92 3.41 14.46
N LEU A 51 11.22 4.46 14.01
CA LEU A 51 10.16 4.36 13.00
C LEU A 51 10.68 3.78 11.67
N GLY A 52 11.91 4.09 11.30
CA GLY A 52 12.56 3.52 10.11
C GLY A 52 12.76 2.03 10.23
N SER A 53 13.33 1.56 11.35
CA SER A 53 13.48 0.12 11.60
C SER A 53 12.14 -0.61 11.50
N PHE A 54 11.09 -0.06 12.12
CA PHE A 54 9.73 -0.61 12.02
C PHE A 54 9.21 -0.64 10.56
N LEU A 55 9.29 0.47 9.82
CA LEU A 55 8.79 0.56 8.45
C LEU A 55 9.57 -0.34 7.48
N LYS A 56 10.87 -0.51 7.71
CA LYS A 56 11.71 -1.44 6.96
C LYS A 56 11.27 -2.88 7.19
N ASP A 57 11.05 -3.25 8.44
CA ASP A 57 10.64 -4.60 8.83
C ASP A 57 9.29 -5.02 8.25
N VAL A 58 8.33 -4.08 8.14
CA VAL A 58 6.97 -4.40 7.68
C VAL A 58 6.80 -4.26 6.17
N TYR A 59 7.46 -3.28 5.55
CA TYR A 59 7.19 -2.93 4.14
C TYR A 59 8.37 -2.34 3.38
N GLY A 60 9.58 -2.32 3.95
CA GLY A 60 10.78 -1.92 3.22
C GLY A 60 11.19 -2.96 2.18
N GLU A 61 11.94 -2.52 1.18
CA GLU A 61 12.62 -3.43 0.28
C GLU A 61 13.76 -4.14 1.02
N THR A 62 13.79 -5.47 0.90
CA THR A 62 14.71 -6.34 1.65
C THR A 62 15.59 -7.17 0.74
N MET A 63 15.12 -7.49 -0.46
CA MET A 63 15.86 -8.27 -1.44
C MET A 63 15.52 -7.79 -2.85
N ARG A 64 16.44 -7.98 -3.78
CA ARG A 64 16.22 -7.82 -5.22
C ARG A 64 16.53 -9.14 -5.89
N THR A 65 15.62 -9.63 -6.72
CA THR A 65 15.77 -10.86 -7.51
C THR A 65 15.75 -10.48 -8.98
N ARG A 66 16.73 -10.96 -9.74
CA ARG A 66 16.71 -10.89 -11.20
C ARG A 66 16.16 -12.17 -11.76
N ILE A 67 15.24 -12.05 -12.70
CA ILE A 67 14.69 -13.17 -13.45
C ILE A 67 14.96 -12.89 -14.92
N SER A 68 15.74 -13.74 -15.56
CA SER A 68 15.93 -13.71 -17.01
C SER A 68 14.70 -14.32 -17.67
N GLY A 69 14.02 -13.55 -18.53
CA GLY A 69 12.98 -14.07 -19.42
C GLY A 69 13.58 -14.75 -20.65
N ASP A 70 12.76 -15.53 -21.36
CA ASP A 70 13.18 -16.26 -22.56
C ASP A 70 13.64 -15.33 -23.71
N ASP A 71 13.18 -14.07 -23.73
CA ASP A 71 13.48 -13.07 -24.77
C ASP A 71 14.38 -11.91 -24.28
N ILE A 72 15.55 -12.21 -23.72
CA ILE A 72 16.64 -11.26 -23.38
C ILE A 72 16.29 -10.20 -22.30
N ASN A 73 15.03 -10.05 -21.93
CA ASN A 73 14.59 -9.12 -20.89
C ASN A 73 14.92 -9.66 -19.50
N GLU A 74 15.80 -8.97 -18.78
CA GLU A 74 15.99 -9.18 -17.35
C GLU A 74 14.96 -8.37 -16.57
N TYR A 75 14.17 -9.06 -15.74
CA TYR A 75 13.21 -8.45 -14.84
C TYR A 75 13.78 -8.37 -13.43
N ASP A 76 13.78 -7.15 -12.87
CA ASP A 76 14.15 -6.91 -11.47
C ASP A 76 12.91 -6.90 -10.57
N PHE A 77 12.84 -7.87 -9.68
CA PHE A 77 11.80 -7.98 -8.67
C PHE A 77 12.33 -7.57 -7.29
N GLN A 78 11.75 -6.52 -6.73
CA GLN A 78 12.00 -6.13 -5.34
C GLN A 78 11.10 -6.97 -4.42
N ARG A 79 11.67 -7.54 -3.35
CA ARG A 79 10.93 -8.28 -2.33
C ARG A 79 10.83 -7.51 -1.03
N ARG A 80 9.71 -7.71 -0.34
CA ARG A 80 9.42 -7.16 0.99
C ARG A 80 9.12 -8.31 1.94
N ASN A 81 9.21 -8.05 3.23
CA ASN A 81 8.91 -9.06 4.25
C ASN A 81 7.44 -9.48 4.28
N VAL A 82 6.54 -8.61 3.83
CA VAL A 82 5.13 -8.95 3.67
C VAL A 82 4.91 -9.68 2.35
N ALA A 83 4.06 -10.71 2.36
CA ALA A 83 3.60 -11.36 1.14
C ALA A 83 2.70 -10.40 0.34
N SER A 84 2.76 -10.48 -0.99
CA SER A 84 1.82 -9.83 -1.88
C SER A 84 1.59 -10.69 -3.12
N GLY A 85 0.34 -10.73 -3.57
CA GLY A 85 -0.05 -11.42 -4.79
C GLY A 85 0.81 -11.00 -5.98
N GLY A 86 1.55 -11.95 -6.55
CA GLY A 86 2.44 -11.69 -7.69
C GLY A 86 3.61 -10.75 -7.40
N ALA A 87 3.93 -10.49 -6.12
CA ALA A 87 4.92 -9.51 -5.69
C ALA A 87 4.67 -8.09 -6.23
N LEU A 88 3.39 -7.69 -6.34
CA LEU A 88 3.01 -6.40 -6.93
C LEU A 88 2.96 -5.27 -5.90
N TYR A 89 2.83 -5.61 -4.61
CA TYR A 89 2.84 -4.72 -3.45
C TYR A 89 1.93 -3.49 -3.63
N PRO A 90 0.60 -3.66 -3.79
CA PRO A 90 -0.30 -2.56 -4.12
C PRO A 90 -0.43 -1.51 -3.00
N ASN A 91 -0.11 -1.88 -1.75
CA ASN A 91 -0.33 -1.01 -0.60
C ASN A 91 0.59 0.21 -0.61
N ILE A 92 0.06 1.35 -0.15
CA ILE A 92 0.77 2.59 0.11
C ILE A 92 0.57 2.93 1.58
N ILE A 93 1.65 3.27 2.29
CA ILE A 93 1.60 3.64 3.70
C ILE A 93 1.76 5.16 3.84
N TYR A 94 0.76 5.79 4.44
CA TYR A 94 0.84 7.17 4.90
C TYR A 94 1.05 7.19 6.41
N VAL A 95 1.98 8.03 6.85
CA VAL A 95 2.27 8.27 8.27
C VAL A 95 1.78 9.66 8.61
N ILE A 96 0.86 9.76 9.57
CA ILE A 96 0.28 11.03 9.98
C ILE A 96 0.51 11.24 11.47
N GLN A 97 1.02 12.42 11.80
CA GLN A 97 1.15 12.88 13.18
C GLN A 97 0.30 14.14 13.32
N SER A 98 -0.67 14.11 14.23
CA SER A 98 -1.58 15.23 14.48
C SER A 98 -1.50 15.65 15.95
N ASN A 99 -1.37 16.96 16.17
CA ASN A 99 -1.53 17.58 17.47
C ASN A 99 -2.44 18.81 17.35
N LYS A 100 -2.67 19.53 18.45
CA LYS A 100 -3.57 20.70 18.50
C LYS A 100 -3.24 21.80 17.50
N THR A 101 -1.98 21.96 17.13
CA THR A 101 -1.51 23.10 16.33
C THR A 101 -1.07 22.72 14.93
N LEU A 102 -0.74 21.46 14.69
CA LEU A 102 -0.15 21.02 13.44
C LEU A 102 -0.44 19.54 13.16
N THR A 103 -0.88 19.28 11.93
CA THR A 103 -0.98 17.93 11.36
C THR A 103 0.03 17.77 10.24
N LYS A 104 0.91 16.78 10.35
CA LYS A 104 1.94 16.45 9.36
C LYS A 104 1.61 15.14 8.68
N ILE A 105 1.61 15.14 7.35
CA ILE A 105 1.28 13.97 6.53
C ILE A 105 2.49 13.61 5.70
N TYR A 106 2.90 12.35 5.82
CA TYR A 106 4.02 11.76 5.09
C TYR A 106 3.57 10.54 4.31
N GLN A 107 4.27 10.24 3.23
CA GLN A 107 4.16 8.97 2.51
C GLN A 107 5.48 8.21 2.67
N TYR A 108 5.40 6.92 3.03
CA TYR A 108 6.58 6.08 3.10
C TYR A 108 7.01 5.62 1.70
N ASN A 109 8.28 5.86 1.36
CA ASN A 109 8.93 5.33 0.17
C ASN A 109 9.77 4.10 0.56
N PRO A 110 9.32 2.89 0.19
CA PRO A 110 10.00 1.65 0.56
C PRO A 110 11.31 1.42 -0.20
N ALA A 111 11.47 2.01 -1.40
CA ALA A 111 12.66 1.85 -2.23
C ALA A 111 13.85 2.68 -1.74
N LEU A 112 13.56 3.93 -1.34
CA LEU A 112 14.59 4.84 -0.82
C LEU A 112 14.72 4.78 0.70
N HIS A 113 13.81 4.08 1.37
CA HIS A 113 13.69 4.07 2.82
C HIS A 113 13.58 5.49 3.41
N THR A 114 12.64 6.26 2.89
CA THR A 114 12.41 7.66 3.27
C THR A 114 10.95 7.93 3.58
N LEU A 115 10.67 8.99 4.36
CA LEU A 115 9.36 9.63 4.40
C LEU A 115 9.36 10.84 3.46
N ILE A 116 8.46 10.83 2.49
CA ILE A 116 8.19 11.98 1.64
C ILE A 116 7.18 12.85 2.37
N LYS A 117 7.56 14.09 2.68
CA LYS A 117 6.64 15.07 3.25
C LYS A 117 5.60 15.45 2.21
N ILE A 118 4.33 15.20 2.50
CA ILE A 118 3.23 15.54 1.60
C ILE A 118 2.64 16.90 1.92
N LYS A 119 2.25 17.11 3.18
CA LYS A 119 1.58 18.34 3.59
C LYS A 119 1.70 18.58 5.10
N ASP A 120 1.81 19.85 5.46
CA ASP A 120 1.59 20.35 6.81
C ASP A 120 0.27 21.14 6.81
N ILE A 121 -0.59 20.88 7.79
CA ILE A 121 -1.88 21.53 7.94
C ILE A 121 -1.92 22.17 9.32
N ASN A 122 -2.22 23.46 9.38
CA ASN A 122 -2.39 24.17 10.64
C ASN A 122 -3.62 23.64 11.37
N GLY A 123 -3.44 23.27 12.63
CA GLY A 123 -4.46 22.69 13.49
C GLY A 123 -4.59 21.18 13.39
N LYS A 124 -5.53 20.67 14.18
CA LYS A 124 -5.98 19.28 14.18
C LYS A 124 -6.95 19.03 13.03
N ILE A 125 -6.94 17.81 12.50
CA ILE A 125 -8.03 17.30 11.68
C ILE A 125 -8.94 16.45 12.58
N ASP A 126 -10.22 16.80 12.69
CA ASP A 126 -11.17 16.22 13.67
C ASP A 126 -11.21 14.68 13.68
N VAL A 127 -11.04 14.05 12.51
CA VAL A 127 -11.13 12.60 12.33
C VAL A 127 -9.87 11.84 12.79
N LEU A 128 -8.82 12.59 13.15
CA LEU A 128 -7.56 12.08 13.69
C LEU A 128 -7.50 12.36 15.19
N GLU A 129 -7.15 11.34 15.94
CA GLU A 129 -6.87 11.48 17.37
C GLU A 129 -5.57 12.27 17.58
N GLU A 130 -5.60 13.17 18.57
CA GLU A 130 -4.44 13.96 18.99
C GLU A 130 -3.36 13.07 19.61
N ASP A 131 -2.10 13.48 19.41
CA ASP A 131 -0.92 12.85 20.01
C ASP A 131 -0.78 11.35 19.72
N GLN A 132 -1.45 10.89 18.65
CA GLN A 132 -1.33 9.54 18.11
C GLN A 132 -0.66 9.57 16.73
N MET A 133 0.10 8.50 16.46
CA MET A 133 0.63 8.24 15.12
C MET A 133 -0.36 7.37 14.36
N HIS A 134 -0.88 7.89 13.25
CA HIS A 134 -1.80 7.17 12.38
C HIS A 134 -1.06 6.61 11.17
N PHE A 135 -1.20 5.30 10.95
CA PHE A 135 -0.81 4.66 9.70
C PHE A 135 -2.05 4.46 8.84
N ILE A 136 -2.20 5.25 7.77
CA ILE A 136 -3.28 5.04 6.80
C ILE A 136 -2.74 4.23 5.64
N ILE A 137 -3.32 3.06 5.42
CA ILE A 137 -2.96 2.17 4.31
C ILE A 137 -3.99 2.35 3.20
N THR A 138 -3.54 2.79 2.03
CA THR A 138 -4.34 2.78 0.80
C THR A 138 -3.73 1.79 -0.18
N SER A 139 -4.31 1.67 -1.37
CA SER A 139 -3.77 0.80 -2.42
C SER A 139 -3.84 1.46 -3.77
N TYR A 140 -2.81 1.25 -4.58
CA TYR A 140 -2.79 1.67 -5.97
C TYR A 140 -3.33 0.53 -6.85
N TYR A 141 -4.62 0.60 -7.19
CA TYR A 141 -5.37 -0.46 -7.86
C TYR A 141 -4.70 -0.99 -9.13
N TRP A 142 -4.14 -0.07 -9.92
CA TRP A 142 -3.48 -0.37 -11.19
C TRP A 142 -2.34 -1.37 -11.09
N ARG A 143 -1.67 -1.51 -9.93
CA ARG A 143 -0.61 -2.53 -9.76
C ARG A 143 -1.16 -3.94 -9.95
N ASN A 144 -2.28 -4.23 -9.31
CA ASN A 144 -2.90 -5.56 -9.38
C ASN A 144 -3.75 -5.71 -10.64
N TRP A 145 -4.37 -4.63 -11.13
CA TRP A 145 -5.21 -4.67 -12.33
C TRP A 145 -4.48 -5.25 -13.55
N MET A 146 -3.22 -4.87 -13.76
CA MET A 146 -2.44 -5.32 -14.92
C MET A 146 -2.36 -6.85 -15.01
N LYS A 147 -2.14 -7.53 -13.89
CA LYS A 147 -1.96 -8.99 -13.85
C LYS A 147 -3.24 -9.76 -13.55
N TYR A 148 -4.11 -9.19 -12.71
CA TYR A 148 -5.25 -9.90 -12.12
C TYR A 148 -6.61 -9.32 -12.50
N ARG A 149 -6.64 -8.23 -13.29
CA ARG A 149 -7.88 -7.54 -13.69
C ARG A 149 -8.80 -7.32 -12.49
N TYR A 150 -10.09 -7.64 -12.62
CA TYR A 150 -11.07 -7.51 -11.55
C TYR A 150 -10.75 -8.35 -10.31
N PHE A 151 -10.10 -9.52 -10.45
CA PHE A 151 -9.66 -10.31 -9.29
C PHE A 151 -8.62 -9.55 -8.43
N GLY A 152 -7.89 -8.62 -9.05
CA GLY A 152 -6.93 -7.76 -8.38
C GLY A 152 -7.50 -6.98 -7.20
N TYR A 153 -8.78 -6.59 -7.25
CA TYR A 153 -9.44 -5.88 -6.14
C TYR A 153 -9.58 -6.76 -4.89
N ARG A 154 -9.89 -8.05 -5.05
CA ARG A 154 -9.90 -9.02 -3.92
C ARG A 154 -8.50 -9.20 -3.35
N LEU A 155 -7.52 -9.32 -4.23
CA LEU A 155 -6.13 -9.56 -3.85
C LEU A 155 -5.53 -8.39 -3.07
N ILE A 156 -5.93 -7.15 -3.39
CA ILE A 156 -5.54 -5.96 -2.63
C ILE A 156 -5.97 -6.09 -1.16
N ALA A 157 -7.23 -6.45 -0.91
CA ALA A 157 -7.72 -6.59 0.47
C ALA A 157 -6.94 -7.66 1.26
N VAL A 158 -6.58 -8.77 0.60
CA VAL A 158 -5.74 -9.83 1.18
C VAL A 158 -4.33 -9.30 1.49
N ASP A 159 -3.69 -8.63 0.52
CA ASP A 159 -2.36 -8.04 0.68
C ASP A 159 -2.34 -6.97 1.80
N THR A 160 -3.38 -6.13 1.90
CA THR A 160 -3.54 -5.17 3.00
C THR A 160 -3.67 -5.89 4.34
N GLY A 161 -4.43 -7.00 4.41
CA GLY A 161 -4.59 -7.80 5.62
C GLY A 161 -3.27 -8.40 6.12
N TYR A 162 -2.44 -8.93 5.22
CA TYR A 162 -1.09 -9.42 5.56
C TYR A 162 -0.21 -8.29 6.11
N LEU A 163 -0.24 -7.11 5.49
CA LEU A 163 0.52 -5.95 5.95
C LEU A 163 0.08 -5.50 7.35
N ILE A 164 -1.22 -5.32 7.57
CA ILE A 164 -1.76 -4.92 8.88
C ILE A 164 -1.38 -5.94 9.96
N SER A 165 -1.47 -7.24 9.65
CA SER A 165 -1.12 -8.31 10.59
C SER A 165 0.36 -8.26 10.97
N LEU A 166 1.25 -8.06 9.99
CA LEU A 166 2.68 -7.94 10.24
C LEU A 166 3.01 -6.65 11.02
N MET A 167 2.37 -5.53 10.69
CA MET A 167 2.51 -4.28 11.44
C MET A 167 2.09 -4.45 12.91
N CYS A 168 0.96 -5.08 13.17
CA CYS A 168 0.49 -5.34 14.53
C CYS A 168 1.40 -6.29 15.30
N ALA A 169 1.98 -7.30 14.63
CA ALA A 169 2.98 -8.17 15.23
C ALA A 169 4.24 -7.38 15.62
N LYS A 170 4.78 -6.57 14.70
CA LYS A 170 6.01 -5.80 14.92
C LYS A 170 5.84 -4.67 15.93
N LEU A 171 4.68 -4.01 15.99
CA LEU A 171 4.43 -2.94 16.98
C LEU A 171 4.41 -3.46 18.43
N ARG A 172 4.16 -4.77 18.65
CA ARG A 172 4.28 -5.38 19.98
C ARG A 172 5.71 -5.37 20.49
N ASP A 173 6.70 -5.51 19.62
CA ASP A 173 8.12 -5.44 19.98
C ASP A 173 8.49 -4.05 20.54
N TYR A 174 7.78 -3.01 20.09
CA TYR A 174 7.92 -1.63 20.56
C TYR A 174 7.05 -1.29 21.77
N LYS A 175 6.28 -2.24 22.30
CA LYS A 175 5.35 -2.05 23.44
C LYS A 175 4.33 -0.91 23.21
N VAL A 176 3.92 -0.70 21.97
CA VAL A 176 2.93 0.32 21.59
C VAL A 176 1.54 -0.33 21.55
N ASN A 177 0.55 0.34 22.15
CA ASN A 177 -0.85 -0.06 22.00
C ASN A 177 -1.34 0.27 20.59
N THR A 178 -1.92 -0.71 19.93
CA THR A 178 -2.37 -0.59 18.54
C THR A 178 -3.86 -0.84 18.43
N PHE A 179 -4.52 -0.07 17.57
CA PHE A 179 -5.92 -0.25 17.22
C PHE A 179 -6.05 -0.20 15.70
N VAL A 180 -6.79 -1.15 15.14
CA VAL A 180 -7.02 -1.26 13.69
C VAL A 180 -8.50 -0.97 13.43
N GLN A 181 -8.76 -0.11 12.45
CA GLN A 181 -10.10 0.20 12.00
C GLN A 181 -10.15 0.35 10.49
N ILE A 182 -11.30 0.01 9.92
CA ILE A 182 -11.66 0.38 8.56
C ILE A 182 -12.45 1.68 8.65
N SER A 183 -11.97 2.75 8.02
CA SER A 183 -12.60 4.06 8.11
C SER A 183 -12.68 4.75 6.74
N SER A 184 -13.89 4.86 6.21
CA SER A 184 -14.15 5.64 4.99
C SER A 184 -13.95 7.14 5.21
N GLU A 185 -14.12 7.62 6.44
CA GLU A 185 -13.96 9.03 6.78
C GLU A 185 -12.50 9.47 6.70
N LYS A 186 -11.58 8.72 7.33
CA LYS A 186 -10.14 8.95 7.25
C LYS A 186 -9.63 8.84 5.81
N PHE A 187 -10.20 7.92 5.02
CA PHE A 187 -9.91 7.81 3.59
C PHE A 187 -10.37 9.04 2.80
N ARG A 188 -11.61 9.52 2.98
CA ARG A 188 -12.11 10.74 2.32
C ARG A 188 -11.29 11.97 2.69
N MET A 189 -10.91 12.08 3.96
CA MET A 189 -10.02 13.14 4.45
C MET A 189 -8.68 13.10 3.71
N LEU A 190 -8.06 11.93 3.65
CA LEU A 190 -6.80 11.75 2.94
C LEU A 190 -6.96 12.08 1.44
N ASN A 191 -8.04 11.63 0.81
CA ASN A 191 -8.31 11.91 -0.60
C ASN A 191 -8.47 13.43 -0.85
N LYS A 192 -9.20 14.13 0.01
CA LYS A 192 -9.36 15.60 -0.09
C LYS A 192 -8.04 16.35 0.09
N VAL A 193 -7.15 15.84 0.95
CA VAL A 193 -5.84 16.47 1.21
C VAL A 193 -4.85 16.20 0.07
N LEU A 194 -4.89 14.99 -0.47
CA LEU A 194 -3.91 14.51 -1.43
C LEU A 194 -4.35 14.70 -2.87
N GLU A 195 -5.64 14.85 -3.16
CA GLU A 195 -6.19 14.77 -4.51
C GLU A 195 -5.79 13.43 -5.15
N LEU A 196 -6.12 12.31 -4.49
CA LEU A 196 -5.81 11.00 -5.06
C LEU A 196 -6.77 10.74 -6.23
N ASP A 197 -6.21 10.46 -7.39
CA ASP A 197 -6.93 9.86 -8.50
C ASP A 197 -7.08 8.35 -8.18
N LEU A 198 -8.20 7.98 -7.57
CA LEU A 198 -8.54 6.61 -7.15
C LEU A 198 -9.78 6.10 -7.88
#